data_AF-A0A1B6IKR6-F1
#
_entry.id   AF-A0A1B6IKR6-F1
#
_cell.length_a   1.000
_cell.length_b   1.000
_cell.length_c   1.000
_cell.angle_alpha   90.00
_cell.angle_beta   90.00
_cell.angle_gamma   90.00
#
_symmetry.space_group_name_H-M   'P 1'
#
loop_
_entity.id
_entity.type
_entity.pdbx_description
1 polymer ?
#
loop_
_entity_poly.entity_id
_entity_poly.type
_entity_poly.pdbx_seq_one_letter_code
_entity_poly.pdbx_strand_id
1 'polypeptide(L)'
;EAYHSAHLEALDWVRKTRITVQQCGDCHGEKQATMDKQWKINDIANTLPIGEGLVQKAISASESVFTSTRPEGQEPLRAETRQLNADWDSLRSLITDTQKTLSKCLSAWGDFNDSRERTKTWLSDFQKKVDAETDDGDTKTPEDLERCRALLAEVIAHKPAVEELSDRCEALMELSAYPWVRDQTVQLQSAYTNVLTSVQGLVSRVEKNLSDHTEFLKARQEVEDWLARAHGTVKDCVGSGDLAWARDKLDTIRLVATRITEGQHLMTGMQEVFSRAVNTTPSDQQDSLREAMTALRNSWDQLNMDLNCVTAQLKALVARWEDFNDSRNKLE
;
A
#
# COMPACT_ATOMS: atom_id res chain seq x y z
N GLU A 1 -45.88 10.23 -61.96
CA GLU A 1 -44.56 9.57 -62.11
C GLU A 1 -43.43 10.33 -61.42
N ALA A 2 -43.21 11.62 -61.73
CA ALA A 2 -42.13 12.42 -61.12
C ALA A 2 -42.18 12.50 -59.57
N TYR A 3 -43.35 12.76 -58.98
CA TYR A 3 -43.54 12.74 -57.52
C TYR A 3 -43.18 11.38 -56.91
N HIS A 4 -43.73 10.30 -57.46
CA HIS A 4 -43.52 8.95 -56.94
C HIS A 4 -42.03 8.56 -56.96
N SER A 5 -41.33 8.89 -58.05
CA SER A 5 -39.88 8.66 -58.16
C SER A 5 -39.09 9.45 -57.12
N ALA A 6 -39.38 10.75 -56.94
CA ALA A 6 -38.69 11.59 -55.97
C ALA A 6 -38.98 11.15 -54.52
N HIS A 7 -40.21 10.74 -54.23
CA HIS A 7 -40.63 10.25 -52.92
C HIS A 7 -39.91 8.94 -52.56
N LEU A 8 -39.85 7.97 -53.48
CA LEU A 8 -39.13 6.72 -53.28
C LEU A 8 -37.62 6.93 -53.08
N GLU A 9 -37.02 7.83 -53.86
CA GLU A 9 -35.60 8.19 -53.74
C GLU A 9 -35.28 8.78 -52.36
N ALA A 10 -36.10 9.72 -51.87
CA ALA A 10 -35.95 10.31 -50.54
C ALA A 10 -36.17 9.30 -49.42
N LEU A 11 -37.23 8.48 -49.50
CA LEU A 11 -37.52 7.44 -48.51
C LEU A 11 -36.40 6.40 -48.41
N ASP A 12 -35.89 5.93 -49.55
CA ASP A 12 -34.80 4.95 -49.58
C ASP A 12 -33.52 5.52 -48.94
N TRP A 13 -33.18 6.76 -49.27
CA TRP A 13 -32.04 7.46 -48.67
C TRP A 13 -32.20 7.60 -47.14
N VAL A 14 -33.37 8.08 -46.68
CA VAL A 14 -33.65 8.27 -45.24
C VAL A 14 -33.57 6.94 -44.51
N ARG A 15 -34.16 5.88 -45.07
CA ARG A 15 -34.16 4.54 -44.48
C ARG A 15 -32.75 3.95 -44.39
N LYS A 16 -31.96 4.01 -45.48
CA LYS A 16 -30.58 3.48 -45.50
C LYS A 16 -29.68 4.22 -44.52
N THR A 17 -29.78 5.54 -44.47
CA THR A 17 -29.01 6.37 -43.55
C THR A 17 -29.39 6.05 -42.11
N ARG A 18 -30.69 5.94 -41.80
CA ARG A 18 -31.19 5.56 -40.47
C ARG A 18 -30.62 4.22 -39.98
N ILE A 19 -30.65 3.19 -40.81
CA ILE A 19 -30.08 1.87 -40.46
C ILE A 19 -28.59 2.01 -40.12
N THR A 20 -27.86 2.79 -40.92
CA THR A 20 -26.42 2.99 -40.73
C THR A 20 -26.11 3.75 -39.42
N VAL A 21 -26.94 4.75 -39.08
CA VAL A 21 -26.82 5.50 -37.82
C VAL A 21 -27.13 4.60 -36.62
N GLN A 22 -28.17 3.77 -36.71
CA GLN A 22 -28.55 2.82 -35.65
C GLN A 22 -27.43 1.81 -35.34
N GLN A 23 -26.65 1.40 -36.33
CA GLN A 23 -25.47 0.53 -36.12
C GLN A 23 -24.35 1.20 -35.30
N CYS A 24 -24.38 2.52 -35.14
CA CYS A 24 -23.43 3.28 -34.34
C CYS A 24 -24.02 3.73 -33.00
N GLY A 25 -25.22 3.26 -32.64
CA GLY A 25 -25.99 3.77 -31.50
C GLY A 25 -25.41 3.41 -30.13
N ASP A 26 -24.67 2.31 -30.02
CA ASP A 26 -23.99 1.92 -28.79
C ASP A 26 -22.50 2.29 -28.80
N CYS A 27 -21.95 2.47 -27.60
CA CYS A 27 -20.53 2.73 -27.39
C CYS A 27 -19.75 1.48 -26.99
N HIS A 28 -20.31 0.28 -27.21
CA HIS A 28 -19.76 -0.94 -26.65
C HIS A 28 -18.38 -1.27 -27.20
N GLY A 29 -17.51 -1.75 -26.31
CA GLY A 29 -16.16 -2.19 -26.63
C GLY A 29 -15.09 -1.13 -26.42
N GLU A 30 -14.00 -1.28 -27.16
CA GLU A 30 -12.79 -0.47 -27.01
C GLU A 30 -12.94 0.96 -27.52
N LYS A 31 -12.10 1.86 -27.00
CA LYS A 31 -12.03 3.27 -27.41
C LYS A 31 -11.95 3.43 -28.93
N GLN A 32 -11.15 2.61 -29.62
CA GLN A 32 -10.98 2.71 -31.07
C GLN A 32 -12.28 2.44 -31.81
N ALA A 33 -13.06 1.44 -31.39
CA ALA A 33 -14.36 1.14 -32.00
C ALA A 33 -15.34 2.31 -31.83
N THR A 34 -15.34 2.98 -30.68
CA THR A 34 -16.13 4.20 -30.46
C THR A 34 -15.66 5.36 -31.35
N MET A 35 -14.34 5.51 -31.56
CA MET A 35 -13.77 6.54 -32.45
C MET A 35 -14.17 6.28 -33.92
N ASP A 36 -14.14 5.03 -34.37
CA ASP A 36 -14.52 4.67 -35.74
C ASP A 36 -16.01 4.93 -35.99
N LYS A 37 -16.88 4.60 -35.01
CA LYS A 37 -18.31 4.94 -35.02
C LYS A 37 -18.52 6.46 -35.06
N GLN A 38 -17.78 7.23 -34.27
CA GLN A 38 -17.86 8.69 -34.25
C GLN A 38 -17.47 9.30 -35.60
N TRP A 39 -16.40 8.79 -36.21
CA TRP A 39 -15.96 9.21 -37.54
C TRP A 39 -17.05 8.93 -38.58
N LYS A 40 -17.61 7.71 -38.57
CA LYS A 40 -18.68 7.31 -39.50
C LYS A 40 -19.93 8.17 -39.37
N ILE A 41 -20.34 8.50 -38.15
CA ILE A 41 -21.50 9.37 -37.92
C ILE A 41 -21.22 10.81 -38.39
N ASN A 42 -20.01 11.32 -38.18
CA ASN A 42 -19.63 12.64 -38.70
C ASN A 42 -19.60 12.66 -40.23
N ASP A 43 -19.16 11.58 -40.86
CA ASP A 43 -19.22 11.43 -42.31
C ASP A 43 -20.67 11.42 -42.82
N ILE A 44 -21.56 10.67 -42.18
CA ILE A 44 -23.00 10.69 -42.48
C ILE A 44 -23.58 12.09 -42.30
N ALA A 45 -23.21 12.81 -41.24
CA ALA A 45 -23.66 14.18 -41.01
C ALA A 45 -23.26 15.12 -42.16
N ASN A 46 -22.08 14.92 -42.76
CA ASN A 46 -21.64 15.68 -43.93
C ASN A 46 -22.48 15.39 -45.19
N THR A 47 -23.15 14.24 -45.25
CA THR A 47 -24.06 13.88 -46.36
C THR A 47 -25.49 14.41 -46.18
N LEU A 48 -25.84 14.97 -45.02
CA LEU A 48 -27.18 15.51 -44.74
C LEU A 48 -27.69 16.53 -45.77
N PRO A 49 -26.87 17.44 -46.34
CA PRO A 49 -27.34 18.35 -47.38
C PRO A 49 -27.89 17.64 -48.63
N ILE A 50 -27.35 16.45 -48.96
CA ILE A 50 -27.86 15.63 -50.07
C ILE A 50 -29.25 15.09 -49.72
N GLY A 51 -29.42 14.55 -48.51
CA GLY A 51 -30.71 14.08 -48.00
C GLY A 51 -31.77 15.19 -47.95
N GLU A 52 -31.41 16.37 -47.46
CA GLU A 52 -32.28 17.55 -47.44
C GLU A 52 -32.75 17.92 -48.84
N GLY A 53 -31.84 17.90 -49.83
CA GLY A 53 -32.17 18.15 -51.23
C GLY A 53 -33.18 17.12 -51.80
N LEU A 54 -33.02 15.85 -51.46
CA LEU A 54 -33.95 14.78 -51.87
C LEU A 54 -35.34 14.97 -51.25
N VAL A 55 -35.40 15.27 -49.95
CA VAL A 55 -36.66 15.52 -49.23
C VAL A 55 -37.36 16.76 -49.80
N GLN A 56 -36.64 17.87 -50.02
CA GLN A 56 -37.21 19.09 -50.59
C GLN A 56 -37.71 18.89 -52.04
N LYS A 57 -37.01 18.08 -52.84
CA LYS A 57 -37.45 17.68 -54.18
C LYS A 57 -38.74 16.86 -54.13
N ALA A 58 -38.87 15.93 -53.17
CA ALA A 58 -40.09 15.14 -52.99
C ALA A 58 -41.28 16.02 -52.55
N ILE A 59 -41.06 16.98 -51.64
CA ILE A 59 -42.09 17.93 -51.17
C ILE A 59 -42.56 18.84 -52.30
N SER A 60 -41.65 19.48 -53.04
CA SER A 60 -42.03 20.36 -54.16
C SER A 60 -42.76 19.61 -55.29
N ALA A 61 -42.38 18.36 -55.55
CA ALA A 61 -43.09 17.50 -56.49
C ALA A 61 -44.50 17.12 -55.96
N SER A 62 -44.67 16.94 -54.64
CA SER A 62 -45.97 16.66 -54.03
C SER A 62 -46.90 17.86 -54.16
N GLU A 63 -46.43 19.08 -53.85
CA GLU A 63 -47.18 20.33 -54.01
C GLU A 63 -47.64 20.55 -55.46
N SER A 64 -46.77 20.24 -56.43
CA SER A 64 -47.10 20.35 -57.84
C SER A 64 -48.26 19.42 -58.23
N VAL A 65 -48.24 18.17 -57.79
CA VAL A 65 -49.28 17.18 -58.10
C VAL A 65 -50.56 17.43 -57.29
N PHE A 66 -50.43 18.01 -56.09
CA PHE A 66 -51.54 18.32 -55.18
C PHE A 66 -52.63 19.15 -55.86
N THR A 67 -52.25 20.18 -56.61
CA THR A 67 -53.18 21.08 -57.34
C THR A 67 -53.98 20.38 -58.44
N SER A 68 -53.45 19.29 -58.99
CA SER A 68 -54.06 18.49 -60.05
C SER A 68 -54.81 17.24 -59.55
N THR A 69 -54.80 17.00 -58.23
CA THR A 69 -55.36 15.79 -57.62
C THR A 69 -56.77 16.03 -57.08
N ARG A 70 -57.67 15.05 -57.28
CA ARG A 70 -59.04 15.10 -56.74
C ARG A 70 -59.04 15.09 -55.20
N PRO A 71 -60.10 15.60 -54.53
CA PRO A 71 -60.15 15.70 -53.07
C PRO A 71 -59.84 14.39 -52.35
N GLU A 72 -60.27 13.24 -52.89
CA GLU A 72 -60.05 11.92 -52.31
C GLU A 72 -58.57 11.50 -52.29
N GLY A 73 -57.75 12.01 -53.23
CA GLY A 73 -56.32 11.71 -53.33
C GLY A 73 -55.41 12.73 -52.65
N GLN A 74 -55.96 13.86 -52.21
CA GLN A 74 -55.19 14.94 -51.56
C GLN A 74 -54.75 14.59 -50.14
N GLU A 75 -55.60 13.93 -49.35
CA GLU A 75 -55.26 13.53 -47.99
C GLU A 75 -54.14 12.47 -47.92
N PRO A 76 -54.15 11.38 -48.72
CA PRO A 76 -53.03 10.45 -48.79
C PRO A 76 -51.69 11.13 -49.13
N LEU A 77 -51.70 12.05 -50.10
CA LEU A 77 -50.50 12.77 -50.52
C LEU A 77 -49.96 13.72 -49.43
N ARG A 78 -50.85 14.37 -48.67
CA ARG A 78 -50.49 15.13 -47.46
C ARG A 78 -49.91 14.22 -46.39
N ALA A 79 -50.51 13.06 -46.16
CA ALA A 79 -50.03 12.11 -45.16
C ALA A 79 -48.61 11.60 -45.51
N GLU A 80 -48.35 11.23 -46.77
CA GLU A 80 -47.02 10.82 -47.25
C GLU A 80 -45.98 11.93 -47.06
N THR A 81 -46.32 13.18 -47.41
CA THR A 81 -45.42 14.33 -47.26
C THR A 81 -45.13 14.63 -45.79
N ARG A 82 -46.14 14.54 -44.91
CA ARG A 82 -45.97 14.69 -43.45
C ARG A 82 -45.11 13.59 -42.87
N GLN A 83 -45.32 12.34 -43.30
CA GLN A 83 -44.54 11.19 -42.84
C GLN A 83 -43.06 11.32 -43.24
N LEU A 84 -42.78 11.68 -44.50
CA LEU A 84 -41.41 11.88 -44.96
C LEU A 84 -40.68 12.99 -44.16
N ASN A 85 -41.36 14.11 -43.89
CA ASN A 85 -40.80 15.17 -43.03
C ASN A 85 -40.53 14.68 -41.61
N ALA A 86 -41.48 13.94 -41.00
CA ALA A 86 -41.29 13.38 -39.67
C ALA A 86 -40.13 12.38 -39.62
N ASP A 87 -39.98 11.55 -40.65
CA ASP A 87 -38.87 10.59 -40.76
C ASP A 87 -37.53 11.29 -40.96
N TRP A 88 -37.52 12.41 -41.70
CA TRP A 88 -36.34 13.26 -41.87
C TRP A 88 -35.93 13.95 -40.57
N ASP A 89 -36.88 14.57 -39.87
CA ASP A 89 -36.66 15.20 -38.56
C ASP A 89 -36.14 14.21 -37.53
N SER A 90 -36.77 13.04 -37.46
CA SER A 90 -36.37 11.95 -36.58
C SER A 90 -34.95 11.45 -36.91
N LEU A 91 -34.56 11.38 -38.18
CA LEU A 91 -33.21 11.01 -38.57
C LEU A 91 -32.17 12.04 -38.12
N ARG A 92 -32.44 13.34 -38.30
CA ARG A 92 -31.55 14.41 -37.85
C ARG A 92 -31.35 14.41 -36.34
N SER A 93 -32.43 14.19 -35.58
CA SER A 93 -32.35 14.02 -34.12
C SER A 93 -31.48 12.81 -33.77
N LEU A 94 -31.74 11.66 -34.40
CA LEU A 94 -31.00 10.43 -34.14
C LEU A 94 -29.50 10.59 -34.39
N ILE A 95 -29.10 11.26 -35.49
CA ILE A 95 -27.68 11.54 -35.78
C ILE A 95 -27.07 12.39 -34.66
N THR A 96 -27.75 13.48 -34.29
CA THR A 96 -27.29 14.41 -33.25
C THR A 96 -27.14 13.72 -31.90
N ASP A 97 -28.11 12.88 -31.52
CA ASP A 97 -28.09 12.17 -30.24
C ASP A 97 -27.02 11.07 -30.23
N THR A 98 -26.81 10.38 -31.36
CA THR A 98 -25.72 9.41 -31.52
C THR A 98 -24.35 10.11 -31.40
N GLN A 99 -24.16 11.28 -32.03
CA GLN A 99 -22.93 12.08 -31.89
C GLN A 99 -22.65 12.46 -30.45
N LYS A 100 -23.66 12.95 -29.72
CA LYS A 100 -23.52 13.31 -28.30
C LYS A 100 -23.14 12.11 -27.45
N THR A 101 -23.76 10.97 -27.70
CA THR A 101 -23.52 9.72 -26.95
C THR A 101 -22.09 9.22 -27.16
N LEU A 102 -21.65 9.14 -28.42
CA LEU A 102 -20.29 8.74 -28.78
C LEU A 102 -19.24 9.72 -28.21
N SER A 103 -19.48 11.03 -28.32
CA SER A 103 -18.60 12.06 -27.74
C SER A 103 -18.51 11.95 -26.21
N LYS A 104 -19.62 11.68 -25.53
CA LYS A 104 -19.64 11.46 -24.07
C LYS A 104 -18.79 10.24 -23.69
N CYS A 105 -18.94 9.14 -24.41
CA CYS A 105 -18.15 7.94 -24.16
C CYS A 105 -16.65 8.17 -24.42
N LEU A 106 -16.30 8.89 -25.50
CA LEU A 106 -14.90 9.23 -25.79
C LEU A 106 -14.27 10.13 -24.73
N SER A 107 -15.04 11.05 -24.15
CA SER A 107 -14.62 11.85 -23.00
C SER A 107 -14.37 10.97 -21.77
N ALA A 108 -15.30 10.07 -21.43
CA ALA A 108 -15.14 9.15 -20.30
C ALA A 108 -13.92 8.22 -20.49
N TRP A 109 -13.65 7.80 -21.72
CA TRP A 109 -12.44 7.07 -22.09
C TRP A 109 -11.15 7.87 -21.85
N GLY A 110 -11.18 9.18 -22.11
CA GLY A 110 -10.09 10.10 -21.80
C GLY A 110 -9.84 10.18 -20.30
N ASP A 111 -10.87 10.54 -19.53
CA ASP A 111 -10.82 10.68 -18.08
C ASP A 111 -10.30 9.40 -17.39
N PHE A 112 -10.81 8.23 -17.80
CA PHE A 112 -10.37 6.94 -17.27
C PHE A 112 -8.90 6.67 -17.58
N ASN A 113 -8.46 6.84 -18.84
CA ASN A 113 -7.08 6.57 -19.23
C ASN A 113 -6.10 7.51 -18.50
N ASP A 114 -6.45 8.79 -18.38
CA ASP A 114 -5.61 9.77 -17.68
C ASP A 114 -5.51 9.45 -16.19
N SER A 115 -6.63 9.11 -15.54
CA SER A 115 -6.63 8.65 -14.14
C SER A 115 -5.80 7.37 -13.98
N ARG A 116 -5.96 6.41 -14.88
CA ARG A 116 -5.27 5.12 -14.85
C ARG A 116 -3.76 5.29 -14.98
N GLU A 117 -3.28 6.04 -15.97
CA GLU A 117 -1.85 6.27 -16.15
C GLU A 117 -1.23 7.06 -15.00
N ARG A 118 -1.96 8.04 -14.43
CA ARG A 118 -1.53 8.75 -13.21
C ARG A 118 -1.34 7.77 -12.04
N THR A 119 -2.34 6.96 -11.71
CA THR A 119 -2.25 5.98 -10.61
C THR A 119 -1.18 4.93 -10.86
N LYS A 120 -1.08 4.41 -12.09
CA LYS A 120 -0.09 3.40 -12.47
C LYS A 120 1.35 3.93 -12.33
N THR A 121 1.60 5.14 -12.83
CA THR A 121 2.92 5.77 -12.76
C THR A 121 3.31 6.03 -11.30
N TRP A 122 2.38 6.61 -10.52
CA TRP A 122 2.61 6.86 -9.10
C TRP A 122 2.92 5.56 -8.34
N LEU A 123 2.14 4.48 -8.56
CA LEU A 123 2.40 3.18 -7.93
C LEU A 123 3.78 2.63 -8.29
N SER A 124 4.19 2.73 -9.55
CA SER A 124 5.50 2.25 -9.99
C SER A 124 6.64 3.01 -9.33
N ASP A 125 6.53 4.33 -9.19
CA ASP A 125 7.57 5.15 -8.59
C ASP A 125 7.58 5.03 -7.06
N PHE A 126 6.39 4.94 -6.46
CA PHE A 126 6.27 4.75 -5.03
C PHE A 126 6.78 3.36 -4.60
N GLN A 127 6.53 2.30 -5.38
CA GLN A 127 7.12 0.98 -5.12
C GLN A 127 8.66 1.04 -5.09
N LYS A 128 9.30 1.76 -6.02
CA LYS A 128 10.77 1.92 -6.01
C LYS A 128 11.27 2.61 -4.73
N LYS A 129 10.54 3.60 -4.21
CA LYS A 129 10.86 4.25 -2.93
C LYS A 129 10.78 3.25 -1.77
N VAL A 130 9.73 2.42 -1.74
CA VAL A 130 9.53 1.39 -0.70
C VAL A 130 10.62 0.32 -0.77
N ASP A 131 11.00 -0.10 -1.97
CA ASP A 131 12.06 -1.10 -2.18
C ASP A 131 13.42 -0.56 -1.70
N ALA A 132 13.74 0.69 -2.02
CA ALA A 132 14.97 1.35 -1.56
C ALA A 132 15.07 1.40 -0.03
N GLU A 133 13.96 1.65 0.67
CA GLU A 133 13.95 1.68 2.14
C GLU A 133 13.99 0.27 2.77
N THR A 134 13.63 -0.75 2.00
CA THR A 134 13.64 -2.16 2.43
C THR A 134 15.03 -2.79 2.30
N ASP A 135 15.84 -2.35 1.33
CA ASP A 135 17.18 -2.87 1.03
C ASP A 135 18.29 -2.30 1.94
N ASP A 136 17.96 -1.33 2.79
CA ASP A 136 18.90 -0.72 3.73
C ASP A 136 19.24 -1.71 4.86
N GLY A 137 20.36 -2.44 4.71
CA GLY A 137 20.86 -3.50 5.60
C GLY A 137 21.41 -3.01 6.95
N ASP A 138 21.21 -1.72 7.27
CA ASP A 138 21.73 -1.08 8.47
C ASP A 138 20.82 -1.22 9.71
N THR A 139 21.39 -0.90 10.89
CA THR A 139 20.66 -0.93 12.17
C THR A 139 19.60 0.14 12.07
N LYS A 140 18.33 -0.24 12.22
CA LYS A 140 17.26 0.72 12.03
C LYS A 140 17.35 1.82 13.07
N THR A 141 17.27 3.05 12.60
CA THR A 141 17.38 4.27 13.40
C THR A 141 16.00 4.92 13.59
N PRO A 142 15.84 5.82 14.58
CA PRO A 142 14.64 6.64 14.68
C PRO A 142 14.38 7.49 13.42
N GLU A 143 15.41 7.88 12.69
CA GLU A 143 15.28 8.62 11.43
C GLU A 143 14.65 7.72 10.35
N ASP A 144 15.02 6.44 10.29
CA ASP A 144 14.43 5.45 9.37
C ASP A 144 12.94 5.23 9.67
N LEU A 145 12.58 5.25 10.96
CA LEU A 145 11.17 5.16 11.35
C LEU A 145 10.37 6.37 10.83
N GLU A 146 10.91 7.57 10.96
CA GLU A 146 10.27 8.77 10.43
C GLU A 146 10.19 8.75 8.90
N ARG A 147 11.22 8.25 8.20
CA ARG A 147 11.18 7.99 6.75
C ARG A 147 10.05 7.02 6.38
N CYS A 148 9.95 5.89 7.08
CA CYS A 148 8.89 4.88 6.86
C CYS A 148 7.48 5.45 7.15
N ARG A 149 7.33 6.27 8.19
CA ARG A 149 6.07 6.95 8.53
C ARG A 149 5.68 7.99 7.48
N ALA A 150 6.65 8.71 6.92
CA ALA A 150 6.42 9.61 5.81
C ALA A 150 5.91 8.87 4.57
N LEU A 151 6.51 7.71 4.24
CA LEU A 151 6.01 6.83 3.18
C LEU A 151 4.57 6.37 3.47
N LEU A 152 4.27 5.97 4.71
CA LEU A 152 2.91 5.56 5.11
C LEU A 152 1.90 6.70 4.92
N ALA A 153 2.27 7.93 5.29
CA ALA A 153 1.42 9.09 5.06
C ALA A 153 1.22 9.37 3.57
N GLU A 154 2.27 9.26 2.74
CA GLU A 154 2.21 9.46 1.29
C GLU A 154 1.26 8.45 0.62
N VAL A 155 1.34 7.16 0.95
CA VAL A 155 0.44 6.14 0.37
C VAL A 155 -1.00 6.32 0.81
N ILE A 156 -1.26 6.64 2.09
CA ILE A 156 -2.61 6.93 2.57
C ILE A 156 -3.20 8.16 1.87
N ALA A 157 -2.39 9.19 1.65
CA ALA A 157 -2.80 10.41 0.95
C ALA A 157 -3.15 10.15 -0.53
N HIS A 158 -2.67 9.06 -1.13
CA HIS A 158 -3.00 8.69 -2.51
C HIS A 158 -4.35 7.95 -2.64
N LYS A 159 -4.96 7.48 -1.54
CA LYS A 159 -6.25 6.76 -1.56
C LYS A 159 -7.34 7.47 -2.38
N PRO A 160 -7.55 8.80 -2.28
CA PRO A 160 -8.58 9.49 -3.05
C PRO A 160 -8.39 9.39 -4.57
N ALA A 161 -7.14 9.29 -5.05
CA ALA A 161 -6.88 9.12 -6.49
C ALA A 161 -7.27 7.72 -6.99
N VAL A 162 -7.16 6.69 -6.14
CA VAL A 162 -7.63 5.33 -6.43
C VAL A 162 -9.17 5.25 -6.40
N GLU A 163 -9.81 6.01 -5.50
CA GLU A 163 -11.26 6.19 -5.47
C GLU A 163 -11.74 6.92 -6.74
N GLU A 164 -11.07 8.01 -7.15
CA GLU A 164 -11.36 8.69 -8.44
C GLU A 164 -11.28 7.71 -9.61
N LEU A 165 -10.22 6.89 -9.70
CA LEU A 165 -10.10 5.88 -10.75
C LEU A 165 -11.31 4.93 -10.78
N SER A 166 -11.83 4.56 -9.60
CA SER A 166 -12.99 3.69 -9.46
C SER A 166 -14.25 4.38 -9.98
N ASP A 167 -14.46 5.66 -9.66
CA ASP A 167 -15.58 6.44 -10.17
C ASP A 167 -15.52 6.60 -11.70
N ARG A 168 -14.33 6.87 -12.26
CA ARG A 168 -14.14 6.95 -13.73
C ARG A 168 -14.40 5.61 -14.41
N CYS A 169 -13.99 4.51 -13.75
CA CYS A 169 -14.27 3.17 -14.22
C CYS A 169 -15.78 2.92 -14.30
N GLU A 170 -16.55 3.23 -13.24
CA GLU A 170 -18.01 3.07 -13.22
C GLU A 170 -18.67 3.89 -14.35
N ALA A 171 -18.34 5.19 -14.44
CA ALA A 171 -18.87 6.08 -15.47
C ALA A 171 -18.58 5.61 -16.89
N LEU A 172 -17.41 5.05 -17.15
CA LEU A 172 -17.06 4.53 -18.48
C LEU A 172 -17.80 3.22 -18.78
N MET A 173 -17.92 2.32 -17.80
CA MET A 173 -18.57 1.02 -17.99
C MET A 173 -20.07 1.12 -18.25
N GLU A 174 -20.74 2.14 -17.71
CA GLU A 174 -22.14 2.45 -18.07
C GLU A 174 -22.33 2.73 -19.56
N LEU A 175 -21.27 3.14 -20.27
CA LEU A 175 -21.30 3.50 -21.69
C LEU A 175 -20.67 2.42 -22.58
N SER A 176 -19.48 1.95 -22.23
CA SER A 176 -18.68 1.06 -23.08
C SER A 176 -18.93 -0.42 -22.83
N ALA A 177 -19.45 -0.79 -21.65
CA ALA A 177 -19.62 -2.18 -21.23
C ALA A 177 -18.40 -3.07 -21.50
N TYR A 178 -17.18 -2.51 -21.53
CA TYR A 178 -15.97 -3.20 -21.93
C TYR A 178 -15.24 -3.76 -20.68
N PRO A 179 -15.30 -5.07 -20.42
CA PRO A 179 -14.92 -5.65 -19.12
C PRO A 179 -13.47 -5.35 -18.69
N TRP A 180 -12.56 -5.21 -19.65
CA TRP A 180 -11.16 -4.87 -19.39
C TRP A 180 -10.99 -3.58 -18.58
N VAL A 181 -11.91 -2.61 -18.67
CA VAL A 181 -11.88 -1.38 -17.85
C VAL A 181 -11.94 -1.73 -16.36
N ARG A 182 -12.84 -2.66 -15.98
CA ARG A 182 -12.93 -3.18 -14.60
C ARG A 182 -11.68 -3.96 -14.23
N ASP A 183 -11.21 -4.85 -15.11
CA ASP A 183 -10.03 -5.68 -14.83
C ASP A 183 -8.78 -4.81 -14.54
N GLN A 184 -8.56 -3.78 -15.34
CA GLN A 184 -7.45 -2.83 -15.14
C GLN A 184 -7.59 -2.05 -13.82
N THR A 185 -8.81 -1.67 -13.46
CA THR A 185 -9.07 -0.95 -12.20
C THR A 185 -8.80 -1.83 -10.99
N VAL A 186 -9.30 -3.07 -11.01
CA VAL A 186 -9.06 -4.06 -9.95
C VAL A 186 -7.56 -4.37 -9.81
N GLN A 187 -6.84 -4.48 -10.93
CA GLN A 187 -5.39 -4.69 -10.91
C GLN A 187 -4.67 -3.55 -10.18
N LEU A 188 -5.01 -2.30 -10.47
CA LEU A 188 -4.39 -1.13 -9.82
C LEU A 188 -4.81 -0.99 -8.35
N GLN A 189 -6.06 -1.28 -8.00
CA GLN A 189 -6.53 -1.32 -6.61
C GLN A 189 -5.78 -2.39 -5.79
N SER A 190 -5.56 -3.57 -6.38
CA SER A 190 -4.77 -4.62 -5.75
C SER A 190 -3.31 -4.20 -5.56
N ALA A 191 -2.68 -3.62 -6.59
CA ALA A 191 -1.33 -3.09 -6.50
C ALA A 191 -1.20 -2.03 -5.39
N TYR A 192 -2.14 -1.08 -5.31
CA TYR A 192 -2.20 -0.09 -4.24
C TYR A 192 -2.30 -0.75 -2.85
N THR A 193 -3.19 -1.72 -2.70
CA THR A 193 -3.38 -2.44 -1.42
C THR A 193 -2.13 -3.21 -1.00
N ASN A 194 -1.44 -3.84 -1.96
CA ASN A 194 -0.19 -4.55 -1.70
C ASN A 194 0.90 -3.61 -1.22
N VAL A 195 1.05 -2.44 -1.87
CA VAL A 195 2.04 -1.43 -1.48
C VAL A 195 1.72 -0.84 -0.11
N LEU A 196 0.46 -0.48 0.15
CA LEU A 196 0.01 0.00 1.46
C LEU A 196 0.34 -1.00 2.57
N THR A 197 0.02 -2.27 2.35
CA THR A 197 0.30 -3.36 3.31
C THR A 197 1.81 -3.54 3.52
N SER A 198 2.60 -3.44 2.44
CA SER A 198 4.05 -3.54 2.50
C SER A 198 4.66 -2.42 3.34
N VAL A 199 4.21 -1.17 3.16
CA VAL A 199 4.66 -0.02 3.96
C VAL A 199 4.23 -0.13 5.42
N GLN A 200 3.00 -0.58 5.70
CA GLN A 200 2.55 -0.85 7.07
C GLN A 200 3.40 -1.91 7.75
N GLY A 201 3.73 -3.00 7.03
CA GLY A 201 4.64 -4.04 7.51
C GLY A 201 6.05 -3.52 7.76
N LEU A 202 6.56 -2.64 6.88
CA LEU A 202 7.85 -1.99 7.05
C LEU A 202 7.90 -1.14 8.32
N VAL A 203 6.91 -0.25 8.54
CA VAL A 203 6.80 0.56 9.76
C VAL A 203 6.78 -0.33 11.00
N SER A 204 5.90 -1.33 11.05
CA SER A 204 5.78 -2.23 12.19
C SER A 204 7.08 -2.97 12.50
N ARG A 205 7.81 -3.41 11.46
CA ARG A 205 9.10 -4.08 11.61
C ARG A 205 10.17 -3.15 12.17
N VAL A 206 10.25 -1.91 11.67
CA VAL A 206 11.20 -0.91 12.15
C VAL A 206 10.91 -0.51 13.59
N GLU A 207 9.64 -0.25 13.94
CA GLU A 207 9.22 0.05 15.32
C GLU A 207 9.57 -1.08 16.28
N LYS A 208 9.31 -2.33 15.87
CA LYS A 208 9.64 -3.50 16.67
C LYS A 208 11.15 -3.66 16.87
N ASN A 209 11.94 -3.50 15.80
CA ASN A 209 13.39 -3.57 15.88
C ASN A 209 13.92 -2.51 16.88
N LEU A 210 13.52 -1.24 16.73
CA LEU A 210 13.91 -0.17 17.64
C LEU A 210 13.51 -0.44 19.10
N SER A 211 12.30 -0.95 19.33
CA SER A 211 11.82 -1.31 20.66
C SER A 211 12.66 -2.43 21.28
N ASP A 212 12.87 -3.54 20.57
CA ASP A 212 13.62 -4.69 21.06
C ASP A 212 15.10 -4.31 21.33
N HIS A 213 15.73 -3.51 20.47
CA HIS A 213 17.09 -3.01 20.70
C HIS A 213 17.18 -2.05 21.90
N THR A 214 16.20 -1.16 22.07
CA THR A 214 16.17 -0.23 23.21
C THR A 214 16.03 -0.99 24.52
N GLU A 215 15.15 -2.00 24.55
CA GLU A 215 15.03 -2.90 25.71
C GLU A 215 16.32 -3.69 25.95
N PHE A 216 16.99 -4.17 24.90
CA PHE A 216 18.25 -4.90 25.01
C PHE A 216 19.35 -4.04 25.63
N LEU A 217 19.53 -2.81 25.15
CA LEU A 217 20.54 -1.89 25.67
C LEU A 217 20.27 -1.53 27.14
N LYS A 218 19.01 -1.35 27.51
CA LYS A 218 18.60 -1.09 28.90
C LYS A 218 18.90 -2.28 29.81
N ALA A 219 18.48 -3.48 29.41
CA ALA A 219 18.73 -4.71 30.18
C ALA A 219 20.23 -5.01 30.30
N ARG A 220 21.00 -4.75 29.23
CA ARG A 220 22.47 -4.86 29.26
C ARG A 220 23.06 -3.95 30.32
N GLN A 221 22.68 -2.67 30.35
CA GLN A 221 23.19 -1.71 31.33
C GLN A 221 22.86 -2.15 32.77
N GLU A 222 21.63 -2.63 33.02
CA GLU A 222 21.21 -3.11 34.34
C GLU A 222 22.05 -4.30 34.83
N VAL A 223 22.36 -5.25 33.94
CA VAL A 223 23.25 -6.38 34.23
C VAL A 223 24.70 -5.91 34.44
N GLU A 224 25.22 -5.03 33.60
CA GLU A 224 26.58 -4.49 33.71
C GLU A 224 26.77 -3.75 35.04
N ASP A 225 25.82 -2.92 35.44
CA ASP A 225 25.85 -2.17 36.70
C ASP A 225 25.75 -3.12 37.92
N TRP A 226 24.95 -4.17 37.83
CA TRP A 226 24.87 -5.18 38.88
C TRP A 226 26.18 -5.97 39.00
N LEU A 227 26.72 -6.44 37.87
CA LEU A 227 28.00 -7.17 37.81
C LEU A 227 29.15 -6.31 38.34
N ALA A 228 29.25 -5.05 37.93
CA ALA A 228 30.29 -4.13 38.38
C ALA A 228 30.27 -3.94 39.90
N ARG A 229 29.08 -3.76 40.49
CA ARG A 229 28.93 -3.65 41.96
C ARG A 229 29.29 -4.93 42.68
N ALA A 230 28.86 -6.08 42.16
CA ALA A 230 29.15 -7.38 42.75
C ALA A 230 30.65 -7.71 42.68
N HIS A 231 31.28 -7.52 41.51
CA HIS A 231 32.73 -7.67 41.31
C HIS A 231 33.52 -6.74 42.21
N GLY A 232 33.13 -5.47 42.32
CA GLY A 232 33.77 -4.51 43.24
C GLY A 232 33.73 -5.00 44.68
N THR A 233 32.56 -5.46 45.15
CA THR A 233 32.39 -5.97 46.52
C THR A 233 33.22 -7.24 46.78
N VAL A 234 33.26 -8.18 45.83
CA VAL A 234 34.07 -9.40 45.95
C VAL A 234 35.56 -9.05 45.98
N LYS A 235 36.01 -8.13 45.13
CA LYS A 235 37.39 -7.65 45.09
C LYS A 235 37.81 -6.99 46.39
N ASP A 236 36.93 -6.21 47.03
CA ASP A 236 37.18 -5.56 48.33
C ASP A 236 37.29 -6.54 49.51
N CYS A 237 36.92 -7.81 49.30
CA CYS A 237 37.05 -8.91 50.26
C CYS A 237 38.34 -9.71 50.05
N VAL A 238 39.10 -9.46 48.98
CA VAL A 238 40.38 -10.12 48.71
C VAL A 238 41.48 -9.49 49.56
N GLY A 239 42.14 -10.28 50.40
CA GLY A 239 43.25 -9.82 51.22
C GLY A 239 43.46 -10.66 52.48
N SER A 240 44.27 -10.14 53.40
CA SER A 240 44.55 -10.76 54.70
C SER A 240 44.48 -9.70 55.79
N GLY A 241 43.85 -10.04 56.92
CA GLY A 241 43.75 -9.20 58.10
C GLY A 241 43.65 -10.02 59.39
N ASP A 242 43.25 -9.36 60.47
CA ASP A 242 42.97 -9.99 61.76
C ASP A 242 41.62 -10.75 61.74
N LEU A 243 41.30 -11.45 62.83
CA LEU A 243 40.07 -12.24 62.93
C LEU A 243 38.80 -11.39 62.76
N ALA A 244 38.80 -10.15 63.26
CA ALA A 244 37.67 -9.24 63.14
C ALA A 244 37.44 -8.84 61.67
N TRP A 245 38.50 -8.45 60.96
CA TRP A 245 38.46 -8.17 59.53
C TRP A 245 38.00 -9.38 58.71
N ALA A 246 38.53 -10.58 59.00
CA ALA A 246 38.19 -11.79 58.26
C ALA A 246 36.71 -12.17 58.42
N ARG A 247 36.13 -11.98 59.62
CA ARG A 247 34.70 -12.18 59.88
C ARG A 247 33.84 -11.13 59.17
N ASP A 248 34.22 -9.86 59.23
CA ASP A 248 33.53 -8.75 58.55
C ASP A 248 33.46 -8.96 57.02
N LYS A 249 34.59 -9.33 56.39
CA LYS A 249 34.63 -9.65 54.96
C LYS A 249 33.87 -10.91 54.62
N LEU A 250 33.85 -11.91 55.51
CA LEU A 250 33.04 -13.12 55.32
C LEU A 250 31.54 -12.82 55.35
N ASP A 251 31.09 -11.89 56.18
CA ASP A 251 29.69 -11.46 56.21
C ASP A 251 29.34 -10.59 55.00
N THR A 252 30.26 -9.73 54.56
CA THR A 252 30.12 -8.95 53.32
C THR A 252 29.98 -9.85 52.09
N ILE A 253 30.82 -10.90 51.97
CA ILE A 253 30.74 -11.81 50.81
C ILE A 253 29.50 -12.71 50.86
N ARG A 254 29.01 -13.06 52.06
CA ARG A 254 27.72 -13.74 52.24
C ARG A 254 26.57 -12.86 51.75
N LEU A 255 26.61 -11.56 51.99
CA LEU A 255 25.60 -10.63 51.46
C LEU A 255 25.57 -10.65 49.93
N VAL A 256 26.72 -10.64 49.26
CA VAL A 256 26.79 -10.81 47.80
C VAL A 256 26.19 -12.16 47.38
N ALA A 257 26.52 -13.24 48.09
CA ALA A 257 25.96 -14.56 47.82
C ALA A 257 24.42 -14.60 47.93
N THR A 258 23.83 -13.88 48.89
CA THR A 258 22.36 -13.79 48.99
C THR A 258 21.71 -13.04 47.83
N ARG A 259 22.45 -12.15 47.16
CA ARG A 259 21.98 -11.38 46.00
C ARG A 259 22.27 -12.06 44.65
N ILE A 260 22.93 -13.22 44.62
CA ILE A 260 23.17 -13.96 43.38
C ILE A 260 21.86 -14.31 42.67
N THR A 261 20.78 -14.58 43.41
CA THR A 261 19.45 -14.85 42.82
C THR A 261 18.92 -13.65 42.04
N GLU A 262 19.11 -12.42 42.56
CA GLU A 262 18.77 -11.16 41.85
C GLU A 262 19.53 -11.09 40.51
N GLY A 263 20.84 -11.32 40.54
CA GLY A 263 21.67 -11.31 39.34
C GLY A 263 21.28 -12.40 38.33
N GLN A 264 20.88 -13.59 38.80
CA GLN A 264 20.38 -14.67 37.95
C GLN A 264 19.06 -14.30 37.27
N HIS A 265 18.17 -13.59 37.97
CA HIS A 265 16.95 -13.05 37.38
C HIS A 265 17.26 -12.01 36.30
N LEU A 266 18.19 -11.09 36.55
CA LEU A 266 18.64 -10.11 35.56
C LEU A 266 19.25 -10.78 34.31
N MET A 267 20.09 -11.81 34.49
CA MET A 267 20.67 -12.58 33.39
C MET A 267 19.61 -13.34 32.58
N THR A 268 18.60 -13.91 33.23
CA THR A 268 17.46 -14.56 32.54
C THR A 268 16.69 -13.54 31.71
N GLY A 269 16.34 -12.38 32.29
CA GLY A 269 15.66 -11.30 31.56
C GLY A 269 16.49 -10.80 30.38
N MET A 270 17.80 -10.66 30.54
CA MET A 270 18.71 -10.28 29.46
C MET A 270 18.73 -11.31 28.32
N GLN A 271 18.68 -12.61 28.62
CA GLN A 271 18.58 -13.67 27.61
C GLN A 271 17.27 -13.58 26.81
N GLU A 272 16.15 -13.30 27.48
CA GLU A 272 14.84 -13.15 26.82
C GLU A 272 14.85 -11.96 25.85
N VAL A 273 15.35 -10.79 26.29
CA VAL A 273 15.41 -9.61 25.44
C VAL A 273 16.43 -9.78 24.31
N PHE A 274 17.58 -10.41 24.57
CA PHE A 274 18.55 -10.78 23.53
C PHE A 274 17.91 -11.65 22.45
N SER A 275 17.13 -12.67 22.84
CA SER A 275 16.47 -13.56 21.88
C SER A 275 15.49 -12.80 20.96
N ARG A 276 14.81 -11.78 21.47
CA ARG A 276 13.92 -10.93 20.68
C ARG A 276 14.71 -10.01 19.74
N ALA A 277 15.70 -9.30 20.27
CA ALA A 277 16.55 -8.39 19.50
C ALA A 277 17.28 -9.12 18.36
N VAL A 278 17.87 -10.29 18.61
CA VAL A 278 18.62 -11.03 17.58
C VAL A 278 17.71 -11.49 16.43
N ASN A 279 16.45 -11.85 16.72
CA ASN A 279 15.49 -12.32 15.72
C ASN A 279 14.94 -11.17 14.84
N THR A 280 15.02 -9.92 15.31
CA THR A 280 14.58 -8.74 14.57
C THR A 280 15.74 -7.98 13.93
N THR A 281 16.98 -8.42 14.15
CA THR A 281 18.20 -7.81 13.60
C THR A 281 18.67 -8.56 12.34
N PRO A 282 19.06 -7.85 11.26
CA PRO A 282 19.69 -8.45 10.08
C PRO A 282 20.94 -9.28 10.43
N SER A 283 21.20 -10.34 9.66
CA SER A 283 22.29 -11.31 9.92
C SER A 283 23.65 -10.65 10.19
N ASP A 284 23.98 -9.62 9.42
CA ASP A 284 25.28 -8.95 9.43
C ASP A 284 25.57 -8.18 10.74
N GLN A 285 24.53 -7.93 11.54
CA GLN A 285 24.61 -7.19 12.80
C GLN A 285 24.32 -8.03 14.04
N GLN A 286 23.91 -9.30 13.83
CA GLN A 286 23.69 -10.23 14.95
C GLN A 286 24.98 -10.51 15.72
N ASP A 287 26.14 -10.43 15.07
CA ASP A 287 27.43 -10.73 15.69
C ASP A 287 27.76 -9.75 16.83
N SER A 288 27.48 -8.46 16.68
CA SER A 288 27.70 -7.48 17.76
C SER A 288 26.83 -7.77 18.99
N LEU A 289 25.55 -8.15 18.79
CA LEU A 289 24.66 -8.56 19.87
C LEU A 289 25.15 -9.84 20.57
N ARG A 290 25.64 -10.82 19.79
CA ARG A 290 26.18 -12.08 20.31
C ARG A 290 27.45 -11.85 21.11
N GLU A 291 28.34 -10.99 20.64
CA GLU A 291 29.57 -10.62 21.37
C GLU A 291 29.23 -9.96 22.71
N ALA A 292 28.30 -9.01 22.73
CA ALA A 292 27.85 -8.37 23.96
C ALA A 292 27.25 -9.39 24.95
N MET A 293 26.38 -10.29 24.48
CA MET A 293 25.80 -11.34 25.32
C MET A 293 26.86 -12.31 25.87
N THR A 294 27.87 -12.63 25.06
CA THR A 294 28.99 -13.50 25.46
C THR A 294 29.86 -12.83 26.52
N ALA A 295 30.12 -11.53 26.39
CA ALA A 295 30.87 -10.77 27.38
C ALA A 295 30.17 -10.73 28.75
N LEU A 296 28.85 -10.51 28.79
CA LEU A 296 28.07 -10.55 30.03
C LEU A 296 28.13 -11.93 30.69
N ARG A 297 27.96 -13.00 29.90
CA ARG A 297 28.02 -14.37 30.40
C ARG A 297 29.38 -14.71 30.99
N ASN A 298 30.46 -14.32 30.32
CA ASN A 298 31.82 -14.54 30.82
C ASN A 298 32.05 -13.78 32.15
N SER A 299 31.58 -12.53 32.24
CA SER A 299 31.68 -11.74 33.47
C SER A 299 30.86 -12.32 34.63
N TRP A 300 29.68 -12.86 34.35
CA TRP A 300 28.84 -13.59 35.31
C TRP A 300 29.52 -14.86 35.82
N ASP A 301 30.09 -15.66 34.91
CA ASP A 301 30.79 -16.90 35.27
C ASP A 301 32.04 -16.59 36.12
N GLN A 302 32.78 -15.55 35.75
CA GLN A 302 33.93 -15.07 36.52
C GLN A 302 33.53 -14.63 37.94
N LEU A 303 32.43 -13.86 38.09
CA LEU A 303 31.94 -13.44 39.40
C LEU A 303 31.64 -14.63 40.30
N ASN A 304 30.99 -15.67 39.76
CA ASN A 304 30.67 -16.88 40.52
C ASN A 304 31.92 -17.65 40.94
N MET A 305 32.94 -17.71 40.07
CA MET A 305 34.24 -18.31 40.43
C MET A 305 34.92 -17.53 41.55
N ASP A 306 35.00 -16.20 41.43
CA ASP A 306 35.66 -15.33 42.41
C ASP A 306 34.92 -15.35 43.76
N LEU A 307 33.59 -15.30 43.74
CA LEU A 307 32.76 -15.38 44.94
C LEU A 307 33.04 -16.67 45.72
N ASN A 308 33.06 -17.82 45.04
CA ASN A 308 33.33 -19.11 45.66
C ASN A 308 34.77 -19.20 46.19
N CYS A 309 35.75 -18.73 45.40
CA CYS A 309 37.16 -18.74 45.76
C CYS A 309 37.42 -17.89 47.01
N VAL A 310 37.00 -16.62 47.01
CA VAL A 310 37.20 -15.70 48.13
C VAL A 310 36.43 -16.15 49.37
N THR A 311 35.22 -16.68 49.21
CA THR A 311 34.46 -17.27 50.34
C THR A 311 35.23 -18.42 50.98
N ALA A 312 35.82 -19.32 50.19
CA ALA A 312 36.62 -20.42 50.71
C ALA A 312 37.90 -19.93 51.43
N GLN A 313 38.58 -18.94 50.85
CA GLN A 313 39.77 -18.33 51.44
C GLN A 313 39.47 -17.65 52.79
N LEU A 314 38.40 -16.86 52.87
CA LEU A 314 38.00 -16.20 54.11
C LEU A 314 37.58 -17.20 55.20
N LYS A 315 36.85 -18.27 54.84
CA LYS A 315 36.52 -19.35 55.78
C LYS A 315 37.78 -20.03 56.35
N ALA A 316 38.76 -20.32 55.49
CA ALA A 316 40.02 -20.91 55.90
C ALA A 316 40.84 -19.95 56.80
N LEU A 317 40.83 -18.65 56.48
CA LEU A 317 41.50 -17.63 57.29
C LEU A 317 40.88 -17.51 58.69
N VAL A 318 39.55 -17.49 58.78
CA VAL A 318 38.81 -17.48 60.06
C VAL A 318 39.14 -18.73 60.88
N ALA A 319 39.07 -19.92 60.28
CA ALA A 319 39.38 -21.17 60.97
C ALA A 319 40.84 -21.18 61.51
N ARG A 320 41.80 -20.72 60.70
CA ARG A 320 43.21 -20.62 61.12
C ARG A 320 43.40 -19.68 62.31
N TRP A 321 42.69 -18.55 62.35
CA TRP A 321 42.75 -17.62 63.47
C TRP A 321 42.08 -18.18 64.73
N GLU A 322 40.98 -18.91 64.57
CA GLU A 322 40.30 -19.60 65.68
C GLU A 322 41.21 -20.70 66.27
N ASP A 323 41.82 -21.53 65.44
CA ASP A 323 42.79 -22.56 65.87
C ASP A 323 44.01 -21.95 66.59
N PHE A 324 44.52 -20.84 66.06
CA PHE A 324 45.63 -20.12 66.69
C PHE A 324 45.24 -19.56 68.06
N ASN A 325 44.06 -18.95 68.17
CA ASN A 325 43.57 -18.39 69.41
C ASN A 325 43.28 -19.47 70.46
N ASP A 326 42.71 -20.61 70.05
CA ASP A 326 42.47 -21.76 70.91
C ASP A 326 43.78 -22.39 71.41
N SER A 327 44.78 -22.48 70.54
CA SER A 327 46.12 -22.97 70.91
C SER A 327 46.80 -22.03 71.90
N ARG A 328 46.67 -20.71 71.70
CA ARG A 328 47.19 -19.69 72.62
C ARG A 328 46.50 -19.76 73.99
N ASN A 329 45.17 -19.87 74.02
CA ASN A 329 44.39 -19.98 75.26
C ASN A 329 44.66 -21.28 76.05
N LYS A 330 45.19 -22.33 75.42
CA LYS A 330 45.61 -23.58 76.08
C LYS A 330 47.04 -23.52 76.64
N LEU A 331 47.83 -22.54 76.22
CA LEU A 331 49.23 -22.34 76.60
C LEU A 331 49.38 -21.22 77.67
N GLU A 332 48.41 -20.32 77.76
CA GLU A 332 48.21 -19.36 78.86
C GLU A 332 47.52 -20.01 80.07
#